data_AF-A0A0S4NC64-F1
#
_entry.id   AF-A0A0S4NC64-F1
#
_cell.length_a   1.000
_cell.length_b   1.000
_cell.length_c   1.000
_cell.angle_alpha   90.00
_cell.angle_beta   90.00
_cell.angle_gamma   90.00
#
_symmetry.space_group_name_H-M   'P 1'
#
loop_
_entity.id
_entity.type
_entity.pdbx_description
1 polymer ?
#
loop_
_entity_poly.entity_id
_entity_poly.type
_entity_poly.pdbx_seq_one_letter_code
_entity_poly.pdbx_strand_id
1 'polypeptide(L)'
;MKIIFLISFLISGCYFLSSSSPQKQTLEGKIYTTGNEPFVELAIESRDGKVYLISKNSPVYKSLWENQGKYVVIEIEKKETKGIEKGKLVVKGFKILTK
;
A
#
# COMPACT_ATOMS: atom_id res chain seq x y z
N MET A 1 -10.69 -18.88 53.51
CA MET A 1 -10.05 -19.93 52.70
C MET A 1 -10.75 -19.92 51.34
N LYS A 2 -10.15 -19.22 50.37
CA LYS A 2 -9.44 -19.82 49.22
C LYS A 2 -10.43 -20.60 48.32
N ILE A 3 -11.06 -19.92 47.35
CA ILE A 3 -10.57 -19.84 45.95
C ILE A 3 -10.43 -21.25 45.37
N ILE A 4 -11.56 -21.95 45.17
CA ILE A 4 -11.59 -23.20 44.40
C ILE A 4 -13.00 -23.30 43.80
N PHE A 5 -13.22 -22.69 42.63
CA PHE A 5 -14.16 -23.13 41.56
C PHE A 5 -14.37 -22.04 40.50
N LEU A 6 -13.28 -21.41 40.03
CA LEU A 6 -13.39 -20.40 38.95
C LEU A 6 -12.34 -20.59 37.86
N ILE A 7 -12.06 -21.84 37.50
CA ILE A 7 -11.12 -22.17 36.42
C ILE A 7 -11.68 -23.37 35.65
N SER A 8 -12.67 -23.13 34.77
CA SER A 8 -13.05 -24.12 33.75
C SER A 8 -13.58 -23.47 32.47
N PHE A 9 -13.11 -22.27 32.12
CA PHE A 9 -13.57 -21.55 30.93
C PHE A 9 -12.43 -21.10 29.99
N LEU A 10 -11.30 -21.80 30.01
CA LEU A 10 -10.06 -21.36 29.35
C LEU A 10 -9.47 -22.36 28.35
N ILE A 11 -10.26 -23.16 27.64
CA ILE A 11 -9.73 -23.83 26.43
C ILE A 11 -10.80 -24.02 25.34
N SER A 12 -11.31 -22.92 24.80
CA SER A 12 -11.82 -22.93 23.42
C SER A 12 -10.89 -22.04 22.60
N GLY A 13 -9.72 -22.61 22.28
CA GLY A 13 -8.72 -21.98 21.44
C GLY A 13 -9.31 -21.70 20.06
N CYS A 14 -9.54 -20.43 19.77
CA CYS A 14 -9.79 -19.93 18.44
C CYS A 14 -8.56 -20.21 17.56
N TYR A 15 -8.53 -21.35 16.89
CA TYR A 15 -7.71 -21.55 15.70
C TYR A 15 -8.36 -20.79 14.53
N PHE A 16 -8.45 -19.47 14.64
CA PHE A 16 -8.69 -18.62 13.48
C PHE A 16 -7.37 -18.51 12.71
N LEU A 17 -7.09 -19.52 11.89
CA LEU A 17 -6.23 -19.40 10.73
C LEU A 17 -6.88 -18.35 9.83
N SER A 18 -6.56 -17.07 10.04
CA SER A 18 -6.78 -16.03 9.05
C SER A 18 -5.94 -16.38 7.83
N SER A 19 -6.55 -17.11 6.89
CA SER A 19 -6.12 -17.16 5.51
C SER A 19 -6.19 -15.74 4.97
N SER A 20 -5.08 -15.02 5.14
CA SER A 20 -4.79 -13.77 4.46
C SER A 20 -4.63 -14.11 2.98
N SER A 21 -5.76 -14.26 2.28
CA SER A 21 -5.85 -13.93 0.86
C SER A 21 -5.00 -12.68 0.63
N PRO A 22 -4.07 -12.66 -0.34
CA PRO A 22 -3.26 -11.48 -0.61
C PRO A 22 -4.23 -10.37 -1.03
N GLN A 23 -4.65 -9.60 -0.04
CA GLN A 23 -5.63 -8.55 -0.17
C GLN A 23 -5.02 -7.57 -1.16
N LYS A 24 -5.60 -7.50 -2.35
CA LYS A 24 -5.22 -6.51 -3.37
C LYS A 24 -5.39 -5.14 -2.72
N GLN A 25 -4.30 -4.55 -2.27
CA GLN A 25 -4.33 -3.24 -1.64
C GLN A 25 -4.43 -2.23 -2.79
N THR A 26 -5.64 -1.73 -3.02
CA THR A 26 -5.83 -0.59 -3.90
C THR A 26 -5.62 0.70 -3.11
N LEU A 27 -5.05 1.70 -3.76
CA LEU A 27 -4.91 3.03 -3.20
C LEU A 27 -5.45 4.04 -4.21
N GLU A 28 -6.33 4.91 -3.75
CA GLU A 28 -6.85 6.01 -4.55
C GLU A 28 -6.16 7.31 -4.17
N GLY A 29 -5.73 8.06 -5.18
CA GLY A 29 -5.06 9.33 -4.94
C GLY A 29 -4.69 10.08 -6.22
N LYS A 30 -4.03 11.22 -6.04
CA LYS A 30 -3.49 12.03 -7.12
C LYS A 30 -2.03 11.66 -7.38
N ILE A 31 -1.68 11.40 -8.63
CA ILE A 31 -0.28 11.18 -9.04
C ILE A 31 0.41 12.52 -9.24
N TYR A 32 1.62 12.66 -8.73
CA TYR A 32 2.46 13.84 -8.93
C TYR A 32 3.94 13.49 -8.70
N THR A 33 4.81 14.43 -9.02
CA THR A 33 6.25 14.30 -8.78
C THR A 33 6.66 15.09 -7.55
N THR A 34 7.65 14.57 -6.82
CA THR A 34 8.19 15.19 -5.60
C THR A 34 9.71 15.14 -5.61
N GLY A 35 10.35 16.03 -4.87
CA GLY A 35 11.80 16.16 -4.82
C GLY A 35 12.34 17.27 -5.73
N ASN A 36 13.63 17.55 -5.60
CA ASN A 36 14.34 18.56 -6.38
C ASN A 36 15.16 17.88 -7.48
N GLU A 37 15.37 18.54 -8.61
CA GLU A 37 16.24 18.02 -9.66
C GLU A 37 17.67 17.81 -9.17
N PRO A 38 18.36 16.71 -9.56
CA PRO A 38 17.93 15.61 -10.45
C PRO A 38 17.19 14.45 -9.74
N PHE A 39 16.82 14.61 -8.47
CA PHE A 39 16.26 13.58 -7.59
C PHE A 39 14.72 13.59 -7.57
N VAL A 40 14.10 13.83 -8.72
CA VAL A 40 12.63 13.85 -8.84
C VAL A 40 12.10 12.41 -8.82
N GLU A 41 11.08 12.18 -7.99
CA GLU A 41 10.44 10.88 -7.80
C GLU A 41 8.94 10.95 -8.03
N LEU A 42 8.35 9.83 -8.43
CA LEU A 42 6.91 9.72 -8.59
C LEU A 42 6.25 9.38 -7.25
N ALA A 43 5.17 10.08 -6.93
CA ALA A 43 4.41 9.89 -5.71
C ALA A 43 2.90 9.85 -5.99
N ILE A 44 2.17 9.32 -5.01
CA ILE A 44 0.72 9.38 -4.94
C ILE A 44 0.30 9.98 -3.61
N GLU A 45 -0.54 11.01 -3.66
CA GLU A 45 -1.20 11.60 -2.50
C GLU A 45 -2.57 10.96 -2.38
N SER A 46 -2.77 10.17 -1.33
CA SER A 46 -4.06 9.57 -1.01
C SER A 46 -5.09 10.63 -0.62
N ARG A 47 -6.38 10.28 -0.68
CA ARG A 47 -7.47 11.17 -0.23
C ARG A 47 -7.31 11.66 1.22
N ASP A 48 -6.62 10.90 2.07
CA ASP A 48 -6.36 11.24 3.47
C ASP A 48 -5.11 12.13 3.65
N GLY A 49 -4.52 12.63 2.55
CA GLY A 49 -3.31 13.46 2.57
C GLY A 49 -2.01 12.68 2.83
N LYS A 50 -2.06 11.35 2.94
CA LYS A 50 -0.83 10.53 3.05
C LYS A 50 -0.16 10.42 1.69
N VAL A 51 1.15 10.63 1.68
CA VAL A 51 1.98 10.55 0.48
C VAL A 51 2.76 9.25 0.46
N TYR A 52 2.75 8.59 -0.69
CA TYR A 52 3.52 7.37 -0.92
C TYR A 52 4.37 7.52 -2.18
N LEU A 53 5.64 7.15 -2.07
CA LEU A 53 6.55 7.09 -3.21
C LEU A 53 6.29 5.81 -4.01
N ILE A 54 6.30 5.93 -5.34
CA ILE A 54 6.13 4.82 -6.27
C ILE A 54 7.51 4.36 -6.73
N SER A 55 7.75 3.05 -6.64
CA SER A 55 9.01 2.42 -7.02
C SER A 55 9.20 2.50 -8.53
N LYS A 56 10.42 2.83 -8.98
CA LYS A 56 10.81 2.77 -10.40
C LYS A 56 10.71 1.36 -11.00
N ASN A 57 10.66 0.33 -10.14
CA ASN A 57 10.48 -1.07 -10.56
C ASN A 57 9.01 -1.42 -10.88
N SER A 58 8.08 -0.48 -10.72
CA SER A 58 6.68 -0.71 -11.05
C SER A 58 6.52 -0.92 -12.57
N PRO A 59 5.88 -1.99 -13.05
CA PRO A 59 5.69 -2.22 -14.50
C PRO A 59 4.92 -1.09 -15.19
N VAL A 60 4.08 -0.35 -14.45
CA VAL A 60 3.32 0.80 -14.97
C VAL A 60 3.96 2.15 -14.66
N TYR A 61 5.21 2.19 -14.18
CA TYR A 61 5.86 3.43 -13.73
C TYR A 61 5.86 4.54 -14.79
N LYS A 62 6.28 4.21 -16.03
CA LYS A 62 6.34 5.16 -17.14
C LYS A 62 4.95 5.72 -17.48
N SER A 63 3.94 4.85 -17.53
CA SER A 63 2.56 5.27 -17.80
C SER A 63 1.99 6.15 -16.69
N LEU A 64 2.29 5.87 -15.42
CA LEU A 64 1.92 6.75 -14.30
C LEU A 64 2.64 8.09 -14.39
N TRP A 65 3.93 8.10 -14.76
CA TRP A 65 4.72 9.31 -14.95
C TRP A 65 4.14 10.23 -16.04
N GLU A 66 3.66 9.66 -17.14
CA GLU A 66 3.01 10.41 -18.22
C GLU A 66 1.63 10.96 -17.80
N ASN A 67 1.03 10.40 -16.76
CA ASN A 67 -0.29 10.78 -16.24
C ASN A 67 -0.21 11.58 -14.92
N GLN A 68 0.87 12.34 -14.73
CA GLN A 68 0.99 13.28 -13.62
C GLN A 68 -0.19 14.26 -13.56
N GLY A 69 -0.60 14.60 -12.34
CA GLY A 69 -1.73 15.49 -12.04
C GLY A 69 -3.10 14.81 -12.09
N LYS A 70 -3.21 13.57 -12.60
CA LYS A 70 -4.47 12.82 -12.65
C LYS A 70 -4.78 12.13 -11.32
N TYR A 71 -6.08 12.00 -11.04
CA TYR A 71 -6.57 11.11 -9.99
C TYR A 71 -6.69 9.69 -10.53
N VAL A 72 -6.19 8.71 -9.77
CA VAL A 72 -6.15 7.31 -10.16
C VAL A 72 -6.47 6.41 -8.98
N VAL A 73 -6.87 5.17 -9.30
CA VAL A 73 -6.80 4.04 -8.38
C VAL A 73 -5.64 3.16 -8.83
N ILE A 74 -4.65 2.96 -7.96
CA ILE A 74 -3.53 2.04 -8.21
C ILE A 74 -3.76 0.69 -7.53
N GLU A 75 -3.25 -0.38 -8.14
CA GLU A 75 -3.20 -1.72 -7.54
C GLU A 75 -1.77 -1.98 -7.05
N ILE A 76 -1.59 -2.06 -5.74
CA ILE A 76 -0.29 -2.29 -5.11
C ILE A 76 0.00 -3.79 -5.11
N GLU A 77 1.16 -4.17 -5.63
CA GLU A 77 1.65 -5.54 -5.57
C GLU A 77 2.38 -5.81 -4.26
N LYS A 78 3.30 -4.91 -3.90
CA LYS A 78 4.15 -5.02 -2.71
C LYS A 78 4.78 -3.68 -2.36
N LYS A 79 5.43 -3.64 -1.21
CA LYS A 79 6.36 -2.57 -0.82
C LYS A 79 7.79 -3.08 -0.98
N GLU A 80 8.65 -2.30 -1.58
CA GLU A 80 10.06 -2.66 -1.74
C GLU A 80 10.74 -2.80 -0.37
N THR A 81 11.55 -3.84 -0.21
CA THR A 81 12.17 -4.18 1.08
C THR A 81 13.68 -3.95 1.10
N LYS A 82 14.31 -3.75 -0.06
CA LYS A 82 15.76 -3.70 -0.24
C LYS A 82 16.17 -2.58 -1.19
N GLY A 83 17.42 -2.14 -1.07
CA GLY A 83 18.03 -1.16 -1.98
C GLY A 83 17.52 0.26 -1.81
N ILE A 84 17.81 1.10 -2.82
CA ILE A 84 17.46 2.54 -2.86
C ILE A 84 15.93 2.74 -2.92
N GLU A 85 15.21 1.78 -3.49
CA GLU A 85 13.75 1.83 -3.59
C GLU A 85 13.03 1.35 -2.31
N LYS A 86 13.76 1.00 -1.24
CA LYS A 86 13.18 0.46 -0.01
C LYS A 86 12.08 1.38 0.53
N GLY A 87 10.92 0.80 0.77
CA GLY A 87 9.75 1.48 1.30
C GLY A 87 8.84 2.10 0.24
N LYS A 88 9.20 2.07 -1.04
CA LYS A 88 8.35 2.54 -2.14
C LYS A 88 7.35 1.47 -2.56
N LEU A 89 6.21 1.90 -3.11
CA LEU A 89 5.14 1.03 -3.57
C LEU A 89 5.46 0.49 -4.97
N VAL A 90 5.37 -0.83 -5.16
CA VAL A 90 5.38 -1.45 -6.48
C VAL A 90 3.93 -1.52 -6.96
N VAL A 91 3.64 -0.81 -8.04
CA VAL A 91 2.31 -0.72 -8.63
C VAL A 91 2.25 -1.61 -9.86
N LYS A 92 1.32 -2.55 -9.89
CA LYS A 92 1.17 -3.46 -11.03
C LYS A 92 0.12 -3.02 -12.05
N GLY A 93 -0.80 -2.15 -11.66
CA GLY A 93 -1.88 -1.65 -12.51
C GLY A 93 -2.47 -0.35 -11.97
N PHE A 94 -3.15 0.40 -12.83
CA PHE A 94 -3.87 1.61 -12.43
C PHE A 94 -5.07 1.87 -13.33
N LYS A 95 -6.03 2.63 -12.81
CA LYS A 95 -7.18 3.15 -13.56
C LYS A 95 -7.31 4.65 -13.31
N ILE A 96 -7.39 5.43 -14.39
CA ILE A 96 -7.64 6.87 -14.31
C ILE A 96 -9.09 7.10 -13.92
N LEU A 97 -9.31 7.99 -12.96
CA LEU A 97 -10.62 8.46 -12.57
C LEU A 97 -10.95 9.72 -13.36
N THR A 98 -11.80 9.58 -14.36
CA THR A 98 -12.42 10.71 -15.06
C THR A 98 -13.55 11.27 -14.19
N LYS A 99 -13.59 12.59 -14.02
CA LYS A 99 -14.78 13.29 -13.53
C LYS A 99 -15.90 13.22 -14.56
#